data_AF-A0A6B3FNC2-F1
#
_entry.id   AF-A0A6B3FNC2-F1
#
_cell.length_a   1.000
_cell.length_b   1.000
_cell.length_c   1.000
_cell.angle_alpha   90.00
_cell.angle_beta   90.00
_cell.angle_gamma   90.00
#
_symmetry.space_group_name_H-M   'P 1'
#
loop_
_entity.id
_entity.type
_entity.pdbx_description
1 polymer ?
#
loop_
_entity_poly.entity_id
_entity_poly.type
_entity_poly.pdbx_seq_one_letter_code
_entity_poly.pdbx_strand_id
1 'polypeptide(L)'
;WAAELMDGLRDECQVAGAAVVGGDVVGGDTITVSITALGDLRNHEPVTRGGARPGDVVAVTGWLGWSAAGYAVLSRGFRSPRAFVEAHRRPEPPYHAGPAAAGLGATAMTDVSDGLVADLGHIAEASKCRIDLRSGLI
;
A
#
# COMPACT_ATOMS: atom_id res chain seq x y z
N TRP A 1 -13.54 -16.98 13.89
CA TRP A 1 -13.04 -15.61 13.71
C TRP A 1 -11.53 -15.49 13.93
N ALA A 2 -10.97 -15.66 15.14
CA ALA A 2 -9.54 -15.41 15.36
C ALA A 2 -8.63 -16.37 14.57
N ALA A 3 -8.99 -17.66 14.52
CA ALA A 3 -8.28 -18.64 13.69
C ALA A 3 -8.34 -18.26 12.19
N GLU A 4 -9.52 -17.89 11.68
CA GLU A 4 -9.70 -17.48 10.28
C GLU A 4 -8.94 -16.20 9.94
N LEU A 5 -8.83 -15.25 10.87
CA LEU A 5 -7.97 -14.07 10.72
C LEU A 5 -6.51 -14.47 10.56
N MET A 6 -6.04 -15.42 11.39
CA MET A 6 -4.68 -15.95 11.30
C MET A 6 -4.45 -16.74 10.01
N ASP A 7 -5.45 -17.43 9.48
CA ASP A 7 -5.38 -18.08 8.18
C ASP A 7 -5.20 -17.04 7.06
N GLY A 8 -5.98 -15.95 7.08
CA GLY A 8 -5.80 -14.85 6.13
C GLY A 8 -4.45 -14.16 6.22
N LEU A 9 -3.93 -13.94 7.44
CA LEU A 9 -2.57 -13.40 7.64
C LEU A 9 -1.51 -14.36 7.12
N ARG A 10 -1.67 -15.67 7.35
CA ARG A 10 -0.76 -16.69 6.81
C ARG A 10 -0.73 -16.67 5.29
N ASP A 11 -1.90 -16.62 4.66
CA ASP A 11 -2.03 -16.59 3.21
C ASP A 11 -1.32 -15.37 2.62
N GLU A 12 -1.50 -14.19 3.21
CA GLU A 12 -0.84 -12.96 2.73
C GLU A 12 0.68 -12.99 3.00
N CYS A 13 1.12 -13.52 4.14
CA CYS A 13 2.53 -13.73 4.42
C CYS A 13 3.19 -14.63 3.36
N GLN A 14 2.51 -15.67 2.87
CA GLN A 14 3.04 -16.52 1.79
C GLN A 14 3.24 -15.73 0.50
N VAL A 15 2.30 -14.87 0.13
CA VAL A 15 2.40 -14.00 -1.06
C VAL A 15 3.56 -13.01 -0.91
N ALA A 16 3.71 -12.43 0.28
CA ALA A 16 4.78 -11.48 0.59
C ALA A 16 6.17 -12.12 0.80
N GLY A 17 6.26 -13.46 0.87
CA GLY A 17 7.50 -14.15 1.23
C GLY A 17 7.92 -13.91 2.69
N ALA A 18 6.96 -13.66 3.57
CA ALA A 18 7.14 -13.38 4.99
C ALA A 18 6.57 -14.50 5.89
N ALA A 19 6.76 -14.36 7.20
CA ALA A 19 6.15 -15.24 8.19
C ALA A 19 5.76 -14.46 9.45
N VAL A 20 4.70 -14.90 10.12
CA VAL A 20 4.37 -14.45 11.48
C VAL A 20 5.26 -15.19 12.46
N VAL A 21 6.14 -14.46 13.15
CA VAL A 21 7.15 -15.03 14.06
C VAL A 21 6.83 -14.84 15.55
N GLY A 22 5.78 -14.10 15.87
CA GLY A 22 5.37 -13.83 17.24
C GLY A 22 4.16 -12.90 17.31
N GLY A 23 3.65 -12.71 18.52
CA GLY A 23 2.51 -11.86 18.83
C GLY A 23 1.96 -12.14 20.23
N ASP A 24 0.94 -11.37 20.62
CA ASP A 24 0.20 -11.55 21.86
C ASP A 24 -1.30 -11.34 21.60
N VAL A 25 -2.14 -11.94 22.43
CA VAL A 25 -3.60 -11.81 22.35
C VAL A 25 -4.15 -11.45 23.72
N VAL A 26 -4.89 -10.36 23.77
CA VAL A 26 -5.54 -9.87 24.99
C VAL A 26 -7.04 -9.70 24.78
N GLY A 27 -7.82 -9.84 25.86
CA GLY A 27 -9.25 -9.57 25.84
C GLY A 27 -9.55 -8.08 25.77
N GLY A 28 -10.63 -7.70 25.08
CA GLY A 28 -11.10 -6.33 24.99
C GLY A 28 -12.51 -6.23 24.39
N ASP A 29 -13.15 -5.09 24.58
CA ASP A 29 -14.53 -4.84 24.11
C ASP A 29 -14.63 -4.63 22.59
N THR A 30 -13.50 -4.41 21.93
CA THR A 30 -13.40 -4.20 20.48
C THR A 30 -12.27 -5.04 19.90
N ILE A 31 -12.44 -5.49 18.65
CA ILE A 31 -11.38 -6.19 17.92
C ILE A 31 -10.37 -5.14 17.44
N THR A 32 -9.16 -5.21 17.97
CA THR A 32 -8.01 -4.40 17.54
C THR A 32 -6.94 -5.32 16.97
N VAL A 33 -6.46 -5.01 15.77
CA VAL A 33 -5.37 -5.74 15.11
C VAL A 33 -4.20 -4.78 14.93
N SER A 34 -3.07 -5.10 15.57
CA SER A 34 -1.82 -4.34 15.42
C SER A 34 -0.75 -5.26 14.85
N ILE A 35 -0.12 -4.83 13.76
CA ILE A 35 0.87 -5.61 13.02
C ILE A 35 2.17 -4.81 12.93
N THR A 36 3.27 -5.45 13.31
CA THR A 36 4.62 -4.94 13.04
C THR A 36 5.24 -5.80 11.96
N ALA A 37 5.53 -5.20 10.81
CA ALA A 37 6.25 -5.86 9.72
C ALA A 37 7.73 -5.46 9.75
N LEU A 38 8.61 -6.45 9.64
CA LEU A 38 10.06 -6.25 9.54
C LEU A 38 10.50 -6.71 8.16
N GLY A 39 11.17 -5.82 7.43
CA GLY A 39 11.73 -6.09 6.12
C GLY A 39 13.25 -5.93 6.13
N ASP A 40 13.90 -6.55 5.16
CA ASP A 40 15.34 -6.44 4.94
C ASP A 40 15.62 -5.83 3.56
N LEU A 41 16.36 -4.72 3.54
CA LEU A 41 16.86 -4.08 2.32
C LEU A 41 18.08 -4.81 1.76
N ARG A 42 18.57 -5.81 2.50
CA ARG A 42 19.79 -6.57 2.25
C ARG A 42 20.98 -5.61 2.28
N ASN A 43 21.52 -5.29 1.12
CA ASN A 43 22.64 -4.36 0.95
C ASN A 43 22.26 -3.14 0.09
N HIS A 44 20.97 -2.92 -0.17
CA HIS A 44 20.51 -1.75 -0.93
C HIS A 44 20.23 -0.58 0.01
N GLU A 45 20.48 0.63 -0.46
CA GLU A 45 20.01 1.83 0.23
C GLU A 45 18.49 1.94 0.13
N PRO A 46 17.81 2.45 1.19
CA PRO A 46 16.38 2.68 1.13
C PRO A 46 16.03 3.77 0.12
N VAL A 47 15.05 3.50 -0.74
CA VAL A 47 14.35 4.58 -1.45
C VAL A 47 13.37 5.21 -0.46
N THR A 48 13.67 6.43 -0.04
CA THR A 48 12.84 7.16 0.93
C THR A 48 11.77 8.00 0.22
N ARG A 49 10.96 8.73 0.98
CA ARG A 49 10.06 9.75 0.43
C ARG A 49 10.80 11.01 -0.08
N GLY A 50 12.04 11.21 0.37
CA GLY A 50 12.88 12.32 -0.03
C GLY A 50 13.87 11.88 -1.12
N GLY A 51 13.88 12.61 -2.23
CA GLY A 51 14.85 12.41 -3.31
C GLY A 51 14.35 12.76 -4.70
N ALA A 52 13.05 13.03 -4.86
CA ALA A 52 12.46 13.47 -6.12
C ALA A 52 13.04 14.83 -6.56
N ARG A 53 13.22 15.00 -7.87
CA ARG A 53 13.85 16.18 -8.48
C ARG A 53 13.03 16.70 -9.66
N PRO A 54 13.14 18.01 -9.98
CA PRO A 54 12.63 18.51 -11.25
C PRO A 54 13.20 17.71 -12.43
N GLY A 55 12.31 17.23 -13.29
CA GLY A 55 12.66 16.35 -14.42
C GLY A 55 12.34 14.87 -14.17
N ASP A 56 12.11 14.46 -12.92
CA ASP A 56 11.64 13.10 -12.62
C ASP A 56 10.21 12.89 -13.13
N VAL A 57 9.88 11.63 -13.43
CA VAL A 57 8.54 11.20 -13.86
C VAL A 57 7.84 10.51 -12.70
N VAL A 58 6.58 10.86 -12.48
CA VAL A 58 5.72 10.12 -11.54
C VAL A 58 5.21 8.86 -12.22
N ALA A 59 5.46 7.71 -11.61
CA ALA A 59 4.92 6.42 -12.02
C ALA A 59 4.07 5.83 -10.89
N VAL A 60 3.02 5.11 -11.27
CA VAL A 60 2.15 4.39 -10.33
C VAL A 60 1.93 2.97 -10.84
N THR A 61 1.79 2.03 -9.91
CA THR A 61 1.43 0.64 -10.21
C THR A 61 0.14 0.28 -9.47
N GLY A 62 -0.67 -0.58 -10.07
CA GLY A 62 -1.98 -0.95 -9.54
C GLY A 62 -3.10 0.01 -9.93
N TRP A 63 -4.23 -0.10 -9.22
CA TRP A 63 -5.50 0.51 -9.61
C TRP A 63 -5.92 1.62 -8.64
N LEU A 64 -5.90 2.87 -9.11
CA LEU A 64 -6.31 4.02 -8.30
C LEU A 64 -7.83 4.09 -8.16
N GLY A 65 -8.31 4.40 -6.96
CA GLY A 65 -9.74 4.64 -6.67
C GLY A 65 -10.60 3.37 -6.50
N TRP A 66 -10.07 2.18 -6.75
CA TRP A 66 -10.84 0.93 -6.66
C TRP A 66 -11.28 0.62 -5.23
N SER A 67 -10.39 0.79 -4.25
CA SER A 67 -10.75 0.63 -2.83
C SER A 67 -11.83 1.64 -2.41
N ALA A 68 -11.72 2.90 -2.85
CA ALA A 68 -12.73 3.92 -2.57
C ALA A 68 -14.10 3.57 -3.19
N ALA A 69 -14.11 3.04 -4.42
CA ALA A 69 -15.34 2.54 -5.06
C ALA A 69 -15.92 1.35 -4.28
N GLY A 70 -15.08 0.43 -3.82
CA GLY A 70 -15.49 -0.72 -3.00
C GLY A 70 -16.10 -0.32 -1.67
N TYR A 71 -15.48 0.65 -0.99
CA TYR A 71 -16.02 1.27 0.20
C TYR A 71 -17.40 1.89 -0.07
N ALA A 72 -17.55 2.65 -1.15
CA ALA A 72 -18.83 3.27 -1.51
C ALA A 72 -19.95 2.23 -1.77
N VAL A 73 -19.61 1.09 -2.40
CA VAL A 73 -20.52 -0.04 -2.60
C VAL A 73 -20.96 -0.63 -1.26
N LEU A 74 -19.99 -0.94 -0.38
CA LEU A 74 -20.24 -1.57 0.91
C LEU A 74 -21.02 -0.67 1.87
N SER A 75 -20.68 0.61 1.93
CA SER A 75 -21.33 1.62 2.79
C SER A 75 -22.80 1.84 2.43
N ARG A 76 -23.21 1.49 1.21
CA ARG A 76 -24.61 1.50 0.77
C ARG A 76 -25.32 0.16 0.96
N GLY A 77 -24.68 -0.82 1.58
CA GLY A 77 -25.21 -2.17 1.82
C GLY A 77 -25.13 -3.11 0.61
N PHE A 78 -24.51 -2.68 -0.49
CA PHE A 78 -24.34 -3.52 -1.68
C PHE A 78 -23.09 -4.38 -1.59
N ARG A 79 -23.05 -5.42 -2.43
CA ARG A 79 -21.90 -6.34 -2.59
C ARG A 79 -21.46 -6.50 -4.05
N SER A 80 -22.00 -5.67 -4.94
CA SER A 80 -21.67 -5.66 -6.36
C SER A 80 -21.41 -4.23 -6.85
N PRO A 81 -20.52 -4.04 -7.84
CA PRO A 81 -19.69 -5.06 -8.49
C PRO A 81 -18.64 -5.68 -7.54
N ARG A 82 -18.44 -6.99 -7.65
CA ARG A 82 -17.56 -7.75 -6.75
C ARG A 82 -16.11 -7.26 -6.82
N ALA A 83 -15.63 -6.88 -8.01
CA ALA A 83 -14.24 -6.45 -8.21
C ALA A 83 -13.82 -5.28 -7.29
N PHE A 84 -14.69 -4.27 -7.12
CA PHE A 84 -14.41 -3.14 -6.24
C PHE A 84 -14.51 -3.53 -4.76
N VAL A 85 -15.50 -4.35 -4.40
CA VAL A 85 -15.65 -4.86 -3.02
C VAL A 85 -14.42 -5.65 -2.59
N GLU A 86 -13.88 -6.48 -3.48
CA GLU A 86 -12.66 -7.24 -3.23
C GLU A 86 -11.44 -6.35 -3.15
N ALA A 87 -11.29 -5.38 -4.06
CA ALA A 87 -10.20 -4.40 -4.00
C ALA A 87 -10.17 -3.58 -2.69
N HIS A 88 -11.32 -3.37 -2.05
CA HIS A 88 -11.39 -2.74 -0.73
C HIS A 88 -11.11 -3.70 0.43
N ARG A 89 -11.67 -4.91 0.40
CA ARG A 89 -11.57 -5.88 1.52
C ARG A 89 -10.26 -6.64 1.56
N ARG A 90 -9.70 -6.92 0.39
CA ARG A 90 -8.46 -7.68 0.19
C ARG A 90 -7.70 -7.06 -0.99
N PRO A 91 -7.03 -5.91 -0.77
CA PRO A 91 -6.15 -5.35 -1.78
C PRO A 91 -5.06 -6.37 -2.15
N GLU A 92 -4.53 -6.29 -3.37
CA GLU A 92 -3.45 -7.14 -3.87
C GLU A 92 -2.19 -6.28 -4.09
N PRO A 93 -1.34 -6.09 -3.05
CA PRO A 93 -0.16 -5.25 -3.18
C PRO A 93 0.85 -5.85 -4.15
N PRO A 94 1.38 -5.09 -5.11
CA PRO A 94 2.41 -5.58 -6.02
C PRO A 94 3.78 -5.55 -5.30
N TYR A 95 4.01 -6.47 -4.36
CA TYR A 95 5.20 -6.47 -3.48
C TYR A 95 6.54 -6.39 -4.23
N HIS A 96 6.62 -6.92 -5.44
CA HIS A 96 7.82 -6.89 -6.28
C HIS A 96 8.10 -5.52 -6.92
N ALA A 97 7.09 -4.66 -7.04
CA ALA A 97 7.21 -3.39 -7.76
C ALA A 97 8.11 -2.39 -7.04
N GLY A 98 8.10 -2.36 -5.70
CA GLY A 98 8.97 -1.49 -4.92
C GLY A 98 10.46 -1.78 -5.15
N PRO A 99 10.94 -3.01 -4.90
CA PRO A 99 12.31 -3.41 -5.20
C PRO A 99 12.69 -3.24 -6.68
N ALA A 100 11.78 -3.53 -7.61
CA ALA A 100 12.03 -3.33 -9.04
C ALA A 100 12.23 -1.85 -9.39
N ALA A 101 11.37 -0.96 -8.87
CA ALA A 101 11.49 0.49 -9.07
C ALA A 101 12.80 1.03 -8.47
N ALA A 102 13.18 0.56 -7.28
CA ALA A 102 14.47 0.90 -6.67
C ALA A 102 15.65 0.48 -7.56
N GLY A 103 15.63 -0.74 -8.11
CA GLY A 103 16.66 -1.23 -9.04
C GLY A 103 16.72 -0.47 -10.37
N LEU A 104 15.61 0.14 -10.79
CA LEU A 104 15.53 1.02 -11.98
C LEU A 104 15.93 2.48 -11.68
N GLY A 105 16.30 2.80 -10.45
CA GLY A 105 16.76 4.13 -10.06
C GLY A 105 15.66 5.08 -9.61
N ALA A 106 14.55 4.57 -9.06
CA ALA A 106 13.55 5.41 -8.42
C ALA A 106 14.19 6.34 -7.37
N THR A 107 13.92 7.64 -7.49
CA THR A 107 14.54 8.69 -6.67
C THR A 107 13.81 8.93 -5.36
N ALA A 108 12.49 8.70 -5.34
CA ALA A 108 11.64 8.68 -4.16
C ALA A 108 10.45 7.74 -4.38
N MET A 109 9.89 7.20 -3.30
CA MET A 109 8.77 6.25 -3.39
C MET A 109 7.89 6.28 -2.13
N THR A 110 6.60 5.98 -2.33
CA THR A 110 5.62 5.69 -1.28
C THR A 110 4.53 4.80 -1.86
N ASP A 111 3.82 4.06 -1.00
CA ASP A 111 2.54 3.46 -1.34
C ASP A 111 1.44 4.53 -1.39
N VAL A 112 0.29 4.18 -1.98
CA VAL A 112 -0.90 5.04 -2.02
C VAL A 112 -1.98 4.44 -1.13
N SER A 113 -2.21 5.07 0.02
CA SER A 113 -3.15 4.59 1.04
C SER A 113 -4.20 5.66 1.40
N ASP A 114 -3.78 6.92 1.56
CA ASP A 114 -4.67 8.05 1.83
C ASP A 114 -5.17 8.72 0.53
N GLY A 115 -4.59 8.34 -0.60
CA GLY A 115 -4.98 8.77 -1.94
C GLY A 115 -3.85 9.51 -2.64
N LEU A 116 -3.80 9.37 -3.97
CA LEU A 116 -2.65 9.77 -4.79
C LEU A 116 -2.14 11.19 -4.49
N VAL A 117 -3.05 12.16 -4.41
CA VAL A 117 -2.67 13.57 -4.20
C VAL A 117 -2.10 13.81 -2.80
N ALA A 118 -2.67 13.17 -1.77
CA ALA A 118 -2.19 13.30 -0.40
C ALA A 118 -0.79 12.67 -0.26
N ASP A 119 -0.62 11.46 -0.77
CA ASP A 119 0.65 10.72 -0.68
C ASP A 119 1.77 11.35 -1.51
N LEU A 120 1.45 11.90 -2.69
CA LEU A 120 2.39 12.73 -3.44
C LEU A 120 2.70 14.05 -2.74
N GLY A 121 1.77 14.59 -1.96
CA GLY A 121 2.03 15.72 -1.06
C GLY A 121 3.17 15.43 -0.09
N HIS A 122 3.17 14.24 0.52
CA HIS A 122 4.26 13.80 1.39
C HIS A 122 5.61 13.69 0.65
N ILE A 123 5.62 13.18 -0.58
CA ILE A 123 6.84 13.13 -1.42
C ILE A 123 7.33 14.54 -1.73
N ALA A 124 6.42 15.43 -2.16
CA ALA A 124 6.72 16.81 -2.53
C ALA A 124 7.33 17.59 -1.35
N GLU A 125 6.77 17.43 -0.15
CA GLU A 125 7.27 18.05 1.08
C GLU A 125 8.66 17.50 1.45
N ALA A 126 8.81 16.18 1.52
CA ALA A 126 10.08 15.54 1.88
C ALA A 126 11.19 15.85 0.87
N SER A 127 10.85 15.98 -0.41
CA SER A 127 11.78 16.27 -1.51
C SER A 127 11.95 17.78 -1.80
N LYS A 128 11.17 18.64 -1.16
CA LYS A 128 11.16 20.10 -1.38
C LYS A 128 10.98 20.48 -2.85
N CYS A 129 10.09 19.78 -3.55
CA CYS A 129 9.79 20.02 -4.96
C CYS A 129 8.27 20.08 -5.18
N ARG A 130 7.85 20.52 -6.38
CA ARG A 130 6.45 20.47 -6.79
C ARG A 130 6.23 19.28 -7.73
N ILE A 131 5.12 18.60 -7.57
CA ILE A 131 4.68 17.53 -8.46
C ILE A 131 3.50 18.06 -9.28
N ASP A 132 3.62 18.02 -10.60
CA ASP A 132 2.56 18.41 -11.54
C ASP A 132 1.91 17.15 -12.11
N LEU A 133 0.61 16.99 -11.87
CA LEU A 133 -0.17 15.84 -12.31
C LEU A 133 -1.17 16.26 -13.38
N ARG A 134 -1.26 15.45 -14.43
CA ARG A 134 -2.26 15.60 -15.48
C ARG A 134 -3.15 14.37 -15.49
N SER A 135 -4.42 14.53 -15.17
CA SER A 135 -5.39 13.42 -15.10
C SER A 135 -5.51 12.65 -16.42
N GLY A 136 -5.29 13.29 -17.57
CA GLY A 136 -5.31 12.62 -18.88
C GLY A 136 -4.13 11.66 -19.13
N LEU A 137 -3.15 11.60 -18.21
CA LEU A 137 -2.01 10.68 -18.24
C LEU A 137 -2.07 9.62 -17.12
N ILE A 138 -3.20 9.56 -16.39
CA ILE A 138 -3.43 8.68 -15.23
C ILE A 138 -4.62 7.77 -15.53
#